data_AF-A0A938YG26-F1
#
_entry.id   AF-A0A938YG26-F1
#
_cell.length_a   1.000
_cell.length_b   1.000
_cell.length_c   1.000
_cell.angle_alpha   90.00
_cell.angle_beta   90.00
_cell.angle_gamma   90.00
#
_symmetry.space_group_name_H-M   'P 1'
#
loop_
_entity.id
_entity.type
_entity.pdbx_description
1 polymer ?
#
loop_
_entity_poly.entity_id
_entity_poly.type
_entity_poly.pdbx_seq_one_letter_code
_entity_poly.pdbx_strand_id
1 'polypeptide(L)'
;MLCDPTAADGAEAPGRSPRRAAPAARTGPNRTGERSRPAPLGAPPVPQAARDLLADAGRGVGRAVGIADAPERFAAAHLAALRAAAAVLAARARPVRGRRGSAWELIARVAPELSEWGAFFAAGSAKRHAVEAGLAATVTAREADDMVRQTAVFLDVVEELLSRRSA
;
A
#
# COMPACT_ATOMS: atom_id res chain seq x y z
N MET A 1 -29.55 2.57 44.65
CA MET A 1 -29.70 3.47 43.49
C MET A 1 -29.82 2.57 42.26
N LEU A 2 -31.03 2.02 42.10
CA LEU A 2 -31.43 1.14 41.00
C LEU A 2 -32.42 1.95 40.17
N CYS A 3 -32.19 2.06 38.87
CA CYS A 3 -33.19 2.48 37.91
C CYS A 3 -33.44 1.31 36.97
N ASP A 4 -34.58 0.66 37.16
CA ASP A 4 -35.39 0.10 36.08
C ASP A 4 -36.52 1.09 35.82
N PRO A 5 -37.02 1.23 34.57
CA PRO A 5 -38.18 0.41 34.22
C PRO A 5 -38.30 -0.05 32.75
N THR A 6 -38.74 -1.29 32.62
CA THR A 6 -39.71 -1.89 31.67
C THR A 6 -40.44 -0.98 30.67
N ALA A 7 -40.45 -1.41 29.40
CA ALA A 7 -41.61 -1.26 28.50
C ALA A 7 -41.68 -2.44 27.50
N ALA A 8 -42.84 -3.10 27.51
CA ALA A 8 -43.33 -4.13 26.60
C ALA A 8 -43.85 -3.48 25.28
N ASP A 9 -43.61 -4.07 24.11
CA ASP A 9 -44.49 -4.97 23.33
C ASP A 9 -45.46 -4.26 22.34
N GLY A 10 -45.66 -4.89 21.17
CA GLY A 10 -46.68 -4.55 20.15
C GLY A 10 -46.09 -3.95 18.86
N ALA A 11 -45.79 -4.69 17.78
CA ALA A 11 -46.66 -5.43 16.85
C ALA A 11 -47.29 -4.59 15.70
N GLU A 12 -46.98 -5.05 14.47
CA GLU A 12 -47.81 -5.09 13.24
C GLU A 12 -47.85 -3.95 12.20
N ALA A 13 -47.89 -4.38 10.93
CA ALA A 13 -47.75 -3.67 9.65
C ALA A 13 -49.14 -3.32 9.03
N PRO A 14 -49.34 -3.25 7.69
CA PRO A 14 -48.76 -2.42 6.61
C PRO A 14 -49.81 -1.46 5.98
N GLY A 15 -49.36 -0.39 5.30
CA GLY A 15 -50.22 0.56 4.58
C GLY A 15 -49.98 0.57 3.06
N ARG A 16 -51.05 0.33 2.29
CA ARG A 16 -51.11 0.20 0.82
C ARG A 16 -51.38 1.57 0.15
N SER A 17 -50.93 1.70 -1.11
CA SER A 17 -50.84 2.87 -2.02
C SER A 17 -52.16 3.63 -2.34
N PRO A 18 -52.16 4.76 -3.10
CA PRO A 18 -52.10 4.71 -4.59
C PRO A 18 -51.46 5.91 -5.38
N ARG A 19 -50.97 5.58 -6.60
CA ARG A 19 -51.08 6.20 -7.97
C ARG A 19 -51.27 7.74 -8.09
N ARG A 20 -50.77 8.52 -9.06
CA ARG A 20 -50.27 8.41 -10.46
C ARG A 20 -49.66 9.81 -10.78
N ALA A 21 -48.61 10.04 -11.59
CA ALA A 21 -48.68 10.15 -13.05
C ALA A 21 -47.29 10.51 -13.65
N ALA A 22 -46.99 9.92 -14.81
CA ALA A 22 -46.03 10.38 -15.83
C ALA A 22 -46.86 10.93 -17.03
N PRO A 23 -46.32 11.41 -18.19
CA PRO A 23 -44.92 11.45 -18.64
C PRO A 23 -44.50 12.76 -19.39
N ALA A 24 -43.22 12.90 -19.77
CA ALA A 24 -42.83 13.56 -21.02
C ALA A 24 -41.42 13.16 -21.44
N ALA A 25 -41.32 12.45 -22.55
CA ALA A 25 -40.09 12.13 -23.25
C ALA A 25 -39.51 13.36 -23.96
N ARG A 26 -38.18 13.48 -23.98
CA ARG A 26 -37.44 14.05 -25.12
C ARG A 26 -36.15 13.26 -25.33
N THR A 27 -36.22 12.36 -26.29
CA THR A 27 -35.09 11.71 -26.96
C THR A 27 -34.34 12.75 -27.77
N GLY A 28 -33.05 12.93 -27.49
CA GLY A 28 -32.12 13.55 -28.43
C GLY A 28 -31.08 12.49 -28.82
N PRO A 29 -30.96 12.12 -30.11
CA PRO A 29 -29.85 11.29 -30.55
C PRO A 29 -28.67 12.16 -30.97
N ASN A 30 -27.49 11.54 -30.91
CA ASN A 30 -26.25 11.87 -31.62
C ASN A 30 -25.23 12.74 -30.86
N ARG A 31 -24.15 12.10 -30.40
CA ARG A 31 -22.87 12.14 -31.14
C ARG A 31 -21.96 10.99 -30.75
N THR A 32 -21.63 10.24 -31.78
CA THR A 32 -20.48 9.36 -31.96
C THR A 32 -19.18 9.94 -31.41
N GLY A 33 -18.37 9.07 -30.78
CA GLY A 33 -16.99 9.33 -30.36
C GLY A 33 -16.87 9.23 -28.83
N GLU A 34 -16.18 8.30 -28.20
CA GLU A 34 -15.08 7.46 -28.65
C GLU A 34 -15.25 6.04 -28.09
N ARG A 35 -15.30 5.07 -29.01
CA ARG A 35 -14.80 3.74 -28.72
C ARG A 35 -13.29 3.87 -28.56
N SER A 36 -12.82 4.29 -27.39
CA SER A 36 -11.41 4.16 -27.02
C SER A 36 -11.13 2.68 -26.77
N ARG A 37 -10.90 1.94 -27.86
CA ARG A 37 -10.12 0.71 -27.80
C ARG A 37 -8.66 1.05 -28.07
N PRO A 38 -7.75 0.39 -27.34
CA PRO A 38 -6.47 0.94 -26.95
C PRO A 38 -5.47 0.87 -28.12
N ALA A 39 -4.62 1.88 -28.23
CA ALA A 39 -3.37 1.72 -28.96
C ALA A 39 -2.48 0.71 -28.19
N PRO A 40 -2.02 -0.39 -28.81
CA PRO A 40 -1.07 -1.29 -28.18
C PRO A 40 0.34 -0.86 -28.57
N LEU A 41 0.97 0.03 -27.79
CA LEU A 41 2.40 0.32 -27.90
C LEU A 41 2.94 0.71 -26.51
N GLY A 42 3.67 -0.21 -25.89
CA GLY A 42 4.38 0.01 -24.63
C GLY A 42 3.58 -0.40 -23.38
N ALA A 43 4.27 -0.99 -22.40
CA ALA A 43 3.74 -1.13 -21.07
C ALA A 43 3.38 0.27 -20.51
N PRO A 44 2.29 0.41 -19.74
CA PRO A 44 1.89 1.71 -19.21
C PRO A 44 3.04 2.29 -18.37
N PRO A 45 3.32 3.60 -18.50
CA PRO A 45 4.40 4.23 -17.75
C PRO A 45 4.20 4.02 -16.25
N VAL A 46 5.30 3.92 -15.49
CA VAL A 46 5.27 3.74 -14.04
C VAL A 46 4.30 4.76 -13.41
N PRO A 47 3.29 4.34 -12.61
CA PRO A 47 2.32 5.26 -12.04
C PRO A 47 2.99 6.36 -11.19
N GLN A 48 2.44 7.59 -11.20
CA GLN A 48 3.02 8.70 -10.43
C GLN A 48 3.16 8.36 -8.94
N ALA A 49 2.14 7.72 -8.35
CA ALA A 49 2.18 7.27 -6.96
C ALA A 49 3.38 6.34 -6.66
N ALA A 50 3.78 5.49 -7.62
CA ALA A 50 4.96 4.64 -7.44
C ALA A 50 6.26 5.47 -7.47
N ARG A 51 6.34 6.50 -8.32
CA ARG A 51 7.50 7.42 -8.35
C ARG A 51 7.62 8.24 -7.07
N ASP A 52 6.50 8.73 -6.56
CA ASP A 52 6.48 9.52 -5.31
C ASP A 52 6.96 8.66 -4.13
N LEU A 53 6.51 7.40 -4.06
CA LEU A 53 6.94 6.42 -3.07
C LEU A 53 8.44 6.09 -3.16
N LEU A 54 9.01 5.99 -4.36
CA LEU A 54 10.46 5.82 -4.55
C LEU A 54 11.24 7.05 -4.08
N ALA A 55 10.78 8.24 -4.43
CA ALA A 55 11.41 9.47 -3.98
C ALA A 55 11.37 9.60 -2.44
N ASP A 56 10.25 9.22 -1.81
CA ASP A 56 10.14 9.15 -0.35
C ASP A 56 11.03 8.07 0.27
N ALA A 57 11.18 6.92 -0.39
CA ALA A 57 12.10 5.86 0.05
C ALA A 57 13.55 6.35 0.03
N GLY A 58 14.00 6.97 -1.06
CA GLY A 58 15.35 7.55 -1.18
C GLY A 58 15.62 8.61 -0.11
N ARG A 59 14.68 9.55 0.10
CA ARG A 59 14.76 10.51 1.22
C ARG A 59 14.79 9.80 2.58
N GLY A 60 14.05 8.71 2.72
CA GLY A 60 14.04 7.87 3.93
C GLY A 60 15.41 7.27 4.23
N VAL A 61 16.08 6.71 3.23
CA VAL A 61 17.45 6.16 3.37
C VAL A 61 18.43 7.28 3.75
N GLY A 62 18.39 8.42 3.07
CA GLY A 62 19.24 9.57 3.39
C GLY A 62 19.06 10.08 4.82
N ARG A 63 17.81 10.13 5.32
CA ARG A 63 17.53 10.45 6.73
C ARG A 63 18.10 9.39 7.67
N ALA A 64 17.90 8.11 7.37
CA ALA A 64 18.38 7.02 8.23
C ALA A 64 19.90 7.09 8.45
N VAL A 65 20.68 7.41 7.41
CA VAL A 65 22.14 7.60 7.50
C VAL A 65 22.53 8.66 8.56
N GLY A 66 21.71 9.69 8.76
CA GLY A 66 21.98 10.76 9.72
C GLY A 66 21.53 10.48 11.16
N ILE A 67 20.82 9.39 11.42
CA ILE A 67 20.29 9.09 12.77
C ILE A 67 21.39 8.47 13.62
N ALA A 68 21.64 9.04 14.80
CA ALA A 68 22.69 8.56 15.71
C ALA A 68 22.28 7.29 16.48
N ASP A 69 21.02 7.22 16.93
CA ASP A 69 20.48 6.09 17.68
C ASP A 69 20.30 4.86 16.78
N ALA A 70 20.87 3.71 17.17
CA ALA A 70 20.88 2.51 16.33
C ALA A 70 19.48 1.89 16.14
N PRO A 71 18.66 1.70 17.19
CA PRO A 71 17.25 1.33 17.04
C PRO A 71 16.47 2.24 16.09
N GLU A 72 16.53 3.56 16.30
CA GLU A 72 15.80 4.53 15.46
C GLU A 72 16.30 4.49 14.00
N ARG A 73 17.61 4.41 13.78
CA ARG A 73 18.22 4.25 12.45
C ARG A 73 17.69 3.02 11.73
N PHE A 74 17.64 1.88 12.42
CA PHE A 74 17.12 0.63 11.88
C PHE A 74 15.63 0.74 11.50
N ALA A 75 14.81 1.33 12.38
CA ALA A 75 13.39 1.53 12.11
C ALA A 75 13.16 2.46 10.91
N ALA A 76 13.92 3.56 10.82
CA ALA A 76 13.85 4.51 9.71
C ALA A 76 14.25 3.87 8.37
N ALA A 77 15.33 3.08 8.35
CA ALA A 77 15.75 2.33 7.16
C ALA A 77 14.67 1.33 6.73
N HIS A 78 14.11 0.57 7.67
CA HIS A 78 13.06 -0.41 7.37
C HIS A 78 11.76 0.24 6.86
N LEU A 79 11.41 1.43 7.36
CA LEU A 79 10.29 2.21 6.84
C LEU A 79 10.55 2.70 5.41
N ALA A 80 11.78 3.08 5.07
CA ALA A 80 12.15 3.41 3.70
C ALA A 80 12.00 2.19 2.77
N ALA A 81 12.41 1.00 3.21
CA ALA A 81 12.19 -0.25 2.48
C ALA A 81 10.69 -0.53 2.23
N LEU A 82 9.82 -0.29 3.22
CA LEU A 82 8.36 -0.44 3.03
C LEU A 82 7.81 0.49 1.95
N ARG A 83 8.33 1.72 1.83
CA ARG A 83 7.90 2.66 0.79
C ARG A 83 8.30 2.17 -0.59
N ALA A 84 9.51 1.64 -0.74
CA ALA A 84 9.94 0.99 -1.99
C ALA A 84 9.07 -0.23 -2.34
N ALA A 85 8.74 -1.08 -1.35
CA ALA A 85 7.81 -2.20 -1.55
C ALA A 85 6.41 -1.72 -1.96
N ALA A 86 5.91 -0.65 -1.35
CA ALA A 86 4.64 -0.03 -1.73
C ALA A 86 4.67 0.52 -3.16
N ALA A 87 5.81 1.05 -3.64
CA ALA A 87 5.97 1.47 -5.03
C ALA A 87 5.81 0.30 -6.01
N VAL A 88 6.42 -0.86 -5.69
CA VAL A 88 6.24 -2.10 -6.48
C VAL A 88 4.78 -2.52 -6.50
N LEU A 89 4.10 -2.50 -5.35
CA LEU A 89 2.68 -2.81 -5.27
C LEU A 89 1.84 -1.82 -6.09
N ALA A 90 2.10 -0.52 -5.99
CA ALA A 90 1.38 0.50 -6.77
C ALA A 90 1.58 0.32 -8.29
N ALA A 91 2.77 -0.13 -8.72
CA ALA A 91 3.06 -0.38 -10.13
C ALA A 91 2.46 -1.70 -10.63
N ARG A 92 2.47 -2.77 -9.83
CA ARG A 92 2.18 -4.14 -10.29
C ARG A 92 0.87 -4.72 -9.80
N ALA A 93 0.40 -4.32 -8.62
CA ALA A 93 -0.81 -4.88 -8.05
C ALA A 93 -2.03 -4.40 -8.84
N ARG A 94 -2.83 -5.35 -9.33
CA ARG A 94 -4.20 -5.05 -9.75
C ARG A 94 -5.01 -4.75 -8.48
N PRO A 95 -5.91 -3.75 -8.47
CA PRO A 95 -6.80 -3.53 -7.33
C PRO A 95 -7.72 -4.75 -7.18
N VAL A 96 -7.35 -5.66 -6.29
CA VAL A 96 -8.16 -6.83 -5.90
C VAL A 96 -8.59 -6.60 -4.46
N ARG A 97 -9.89 -6.35 -4.26
CA ARG A 97 -10.46 -6.19 -2.91
C ARG A 97 -10.25 -7.46 -2.09
N GLY A 98 -9.87 -7.30 -0.82
CA GLY A 98 -9.79 -8.41 0.13
C GLY A 98 -8.43 -9.11 0.26
N ARG A 99 -7.35 -8.59 -0.37
CA ARG A 99 -6.00 -9.13 -0.11
C ARG A 99 -5.53 -8.72 1.29
N ARG A 100 -5.28 -9.72 2.13
CA ARG A 100 -4.73 -9.59 3.49
C ARG A 100 -3.34 -10.19 3.49
N GLY A 101 -2.42 -9.61 4.26
CA GLY A 101 -1.02 -10.01 4.35
C GLY A 101 -0.11 -8.80 4.54
N SER A 102 1.10 -9.04 5.05
CA SER A 102 2.12 -8.00 5.16
C SER A 102 2.53 -7.50 3.77
N ALA A 103 3.11 -6.29 3.71
CA ALA A 103 3.66 -5.76 2.47
C ALA A 103 4.66 -6.74 1.83
N TRP A 104 5.45 -7.43 2.65
CA TRP A 104 6.47 -8.40 2.24
C TRP A 104 5.88 -9.65 1.58
N GLU A 105 4.81 -10.20 2.13
CA GLU A 105 4.08 -11.33 1.52
C GLU A 105 3.42 -10.93 0.19
N LEU A 106 2.92 -9.69 0.12
CA LEU A 106 2.28 -9.18 -1.09
C LEU A 106 3.30 -8.96 -2.22
N ILE A 107 4.49 -8.41 -1.94
CA ILE A 107 5.52 -8.23 -2.97
C ILE A 107 6.04 -9.57 -3.48
N ALA A 108 6.29 -10.56 -2.62
CA ALA A 108 6.76 -11.88 -3.05
C ALA A 108 5.76 -12.57 -4.01
N ARG A 109 4.47 -12.21 -3.92
CA ARG A 109 3.42 -12.72 -4.82
C ARG A 109 3.34 -11.97 -6.16
N VAL A 110 3.53 -10.65 -6.17
CA VAL A 110 3.40 -9.82 -7.41
C VAL A 110 4.73 -9.56 -8.13
N ALA A 111 5.84 -9.83 -7.45
CA ALA A 111 7.21 -9.70 -7.91
C ALA A 111 8.03 -10.83 -7.26
N PRO A 112 7.88 -12.09 -7.70
CA PRO A 112 8.61 -13.23 -7.14
C PRO A 112 10.13 -13.08 -7.22
N GLU A 113 10.64 -12.29 -8.16
CA GLU A 113 12.05 -11.89 -8.23
C GLU A 113 12.54 -11.09 -6.99
N LEU A 114 11.62 -10.54 -6.20
CA LEU A 114 11.91 -9.86 -4.93
C LEU A 114 11.58 -10.73 -3.71
N SER A 115 11.33 -12.03 -3.90
CA SER A 115 10.93 -12.92 -2.80
C SER A 115 11.98 -13.03 -1.70
N GLU A 116 13.27 -13.10 -2.06
CA GLU A 116 14.39 -13.12 -1.10
C GLU A 116 14.43 -11.83 -0.28
N TRP A 117 14.27 -10.68 -0.93
CA TRP A 117 14.14 -9.39 -0.26
C TRP A 117 12.94 -9.35 0.68
N GLY A 118 11.79 -9.85 0.22
CA GLY A 118 10.58 -9.98 1.04
C GLY A 118 10.83 -10.80 2.31
N ALA A 119 11.50 -11.94 2.20
CA ALA A 119 11.85 -12.80 3.33
C ALA A 119 12.83 -12.10 4.31
N PHE A 120 13.86 -11.44 3.77
CA PHE A 120 14.83 -10.68 4.57
C PHE A 120 14.15 -9.60 5.41
N PHE A 121 13.31 -8.75 4.80
CA PHE A 121 12.63 -7.69 5.54
C PHE A 121 11.51 -8.21 6.45
N ALA A 122 10.83 -9.29 6.09
CA ALA A 122 9.86 -9.92 7.00
C ALA A 122 10.53 -10.37 8.31
N ALA A 123 11.73 -10.96 8.24
CA ALA A 123 12.50 -11.35 9.44
C ALA A 123 12.86 -10.15 10.35
N GLY A 124 13.10 -8.97 9.76
CA GLY A 124 13.38 -7.74 10.50
C GLY A 124 12.17 -7.00 11.07
N SER A 125 10.94 -7.40 10.69
CA SER A 125 9.72 -6.64 10.99
C SER A 125 9.38 -6.64 12.49
N ALA A 126 9.54 -7.76 13.19
CA ALA A 126 9.29 -7.84 14.63
C ALA A 126 10.23 -6.93 15.43
N LYS A 127 11.51 -6.88 15.05
CA LYS A 127 12.51 -6.00 15.67
C LYS A 127 12.14 -4.53 15.49
N ARG A 128 11.72 -4.13 14.29
CA ARG A 128 11.21 -2.78 14.04
C ARG A 128 9.99 -2.46 14.91
N HIS A 129 9.00 -3.34 14.96
CA HIS A 129 7.79 -3.11 15.75
C HIS A 129 8.12 -2.94 17.25
N ALA A 130 9.09 -3.69 17.77
CA ALA A 130 9.57 -3.52 19.13
C ALA A 130 10.21 -2.13 19.36
N VAL A 131 11.05 -1.66 18.43
CA VAL A 131 11.63 -0.31 18.47
C VAL A 131 10.55 0.77 18.48
N GLU A 132 9.57 0.69 17.57
CA GLU A 132 8.48 1.67 17.47
C GLU A 132 7.58 1.68 18.71
N ALA A 133 7.44 0.54 19.38
CA ALA A 133 6.72 0.41 20.65
C ALA A 133 7.52 0.91 21.86
N GLY A 134 8.76 1.40 21.67
CA GLY A 134 9.65 1.82 22.76
C GLY A 134 10.10 0.66 23.65
N LEU A 135 9.97 -0.58 23.18
CA LEU A 135 10.47 -1.76 23.88
C LEU A 135 11.99 -1.80 23.76
N ALA A 136 12.65 -2.42 24.74
CA ALA A 136 14.10 -2.64 24.74
C ALA A 136 14.50 -3.59 23.59
N ALA A 137 14.57 -3.06 22.38
CA ALA A 137 15.06 -3.77 21.21
C ALA A 137 16.58 -3.62 21.15
N THR A 138 17.29 -4.74 21.29
CA THR A 138 18.74 -4.79 21.13
C THR A 138 19.09 -4.72 19.64
N VAL A 139 19.12 -3.50 19.11
CA VAL A 139 19.66 -3.22 17.77
C VAL A 139 21.07 -2.68 17.93
N THR A 140 22.05 -3.43 17.46
CA THR A 140 23.44 -2.96 17.43
C THR A 140 23.65 -1.95 16.31
N ALA A 141 24.67 -1.09 16.45
CA ALA A 141 25.06 -0.16 15.39
C ALA A 141 25.36 -0.89 14.07
N ARG A 142 26.02 -2.05 14.14
CA ARG A 142 26.33 -2.86 12.96
C ARG A 142 25.07 -3.34 12.23
N GLU A 143 24.07 -3.81 12.98
CA GLU A 143 22.78 -4.23 12.40
C GLU A 143 22.02 -3.05 11.78
N ALA A 144 22.05 -1.89 12.44
CA ALA A 144 21.42 -0.69 11.90
C ALA A 144 22.09 -0.25 10.59
N ASP A 145 23.42 -0.24 10.54
CA ASP A 145 24.18 0.11 9.33
C ASP A 145 23.97 -0.92 8.22
N ASP A 146 23.83 -2.20 8.58
CA ASP A 146 23.53 -3.24 7.62
C ASP A 146 22.14 -3.09 7.05
N MET A 147 21.14 -2.79 7.88
CA MET A 147 19.79 -2.50 7.43
C MET A 147 19.75 -1.30 6.48
N VAL A 148 20.52 -0.23 6.74
CA VAL A 148 20.65 0.90 5.82
C VAL A 148 21.24 0.46 4.48
N ARG A 149 22.34 -0.30 4.49
CA ARG A 149 22.96 -0.83 3.25
C ARG A 149 22.01 -1.72 2.47
N GLN A 150 21.37 -2.69 3.12
CA GLN A 150 20.42 -3.61 2.49
C GLN A 150 19.20 -2.87 1.93
N THR A 151 18.73 -1.83 2.62
CA THR A 151 17.64 -0.98 2.10
C THR A 151 18.06 -0.19 0.86
N ALA A 152 19.28 0.35 0.84
CA ALA A 152 19.80 1.05 -0.34
C ALA A 152 19.91 0.11 -1.55
N VAL A 153 20.50 -1.08 -1.37
CA VAL A 153 20.59 -2.09 -2.43
C VAL A 153 19.20 -2.52 -2.92
N PHE A 154 18.25 -2.73 -2.01
CA PHE A 154 16.88 -3.05 -2.38
C PHE A 154 16.23 -1.94 -3.20
N LEU A 155 16.46 -0.67 -2.85
CA LEU A 155 15.92 0.48 -3.58
C LEU A 155 16.46 0.50 -5.02
N ASP A 156 17.76 0.30 -5.22
CA ASP A 156 18.37 0.24 -6.55
C ASP A 156 17.75 -0.89 -7.40
N VAL A 157 17.57 -2.07 -6.81
CA VAL A 157 16.91 -3.21 -7.46
C VAL A 157 15.47 -2.87 -7.87
N VAL A 158 14.72 -2.19 -7.00
CA VAL A 158 13.34 -1.77 -7.30
C VAL A 158 13.30 -0.71 -8.39
N GLU A 159 14.21 0.26 -8.38
CA GLU A 159 14.29 1.30 -9.40
C GLU A 159 14.61 0.71 -10.78
N GLU A 160 15.55 -0.22 -10.85
CA GLU A 160 15.86 -0.95 -12.07
C GLU A 160 14.65 -1.77 -12.54
N LEU A 161 13.99 -2.47 -11.62
CA LEU A 161 12.82 -3.29 -11.89
C LEU A 161 11.66 -2.50 -12.50
N LEU A 162 11.42 -1.29 -12.00
CA LEU A 162 10.35 -0.42 -12.48
C LEU A 162 10.74 0.29 -13.78
N SER A 163 12.02 0.61 -13.98
CA SER A 163 12.53 1.23 -15.21
C SER A 163 12.46 0.27 -16.40
N ARG A 164 12.82 -1.01 -16.21
CA ARG A 164 12.69 -2.07 -17.23
C ARG A 164 11.25 -2.29 -17.70
N ARG A 165 10.25 -1.90 -16.91
CA ARG A 165 8.83 -2.03 -17.25
C ARG A 165 8.27 -0.83 -18.01
N SER A 166 8.99 0.29 -18.03
CA SER A 166 8.62 1.49 -18.79
C SER A 166 9.32 1.59 -20.15
N ALA A 167 10.32 0.74 -20.40
CA ALA A 167 10.98 0.58 -21.70
C ALA A 167 10.26 -0.48 -22.53
#